data_AF-A0A0U1RHB4-F1
#
_entry.id   AF-A0A0U1RHB4-F1
#
_cell.length_a   1.000
_cell.length_b   1.000
_cell.length_c   1.000
_cell.angle_alpha   90.00
_cell.angle_beta   90.00
_cell.angle_gamma   90.00
#
_symmetry.space_group_name_H-M   'P 1'
#
loop_
_entity.id
_entity.type
_entity.pdbx_description
1 polymer ?
#
loop_
_entity_poly.entity_id
_entity_poly.type
_entity_poly.pdbx_seq_one_letter_code
_entity_poly.pdbx_strand_id
1 'polypeptide(L)'
;MKKSLFVLFLYSSLLTASEIAYRFVFGIETLPAAKMAETFALTFVIAALYLFARYKATRLLIAVFFAFSIIANNVHYAVYQSWITGINYWLMLKEITEVGGAGASMLDKLWLPALWGVLEVMLFCSLAKFRRKTHFSADILFAFLMLMIFVRSFDTKQEHGISPKPTYSRIKANYFSFGYFVGRVLPYQLFDLSKIPVFKQPAPSRIGQGSIQNIVLIMGESESAAHLKLFGYGRETSPFLTQLSQADFKPIVKQSYSAGFMTAVSLPSFFNVIPHANGLEQISGGDIVDKYDNTIHKTDQMIQTVFEQLQKQPDGNWLFAYTSDHGQYVRQDIYNQGTVQPDSYLVPLVLYSPDKAVQQAANQAFAPCEIAFHQQLSTFLIHTLGYDMPVSGCREGSVTGNLITGDAGSLNIRDGKAEYVYPQ
;
A
#
# COMPACT_ATOMS: atom_id res chain seq x y z
N MET A 1 -18.49 -33.15 -29.13
CA MET A 1 -17.23 -32.65 -28.53
C MET A 1 -16.53 -31.64 -29.42
N LYS A 2 -16.19 -31.93 -30.69
CA LYS A 2 -15.47 -31.00 -31.59
C LYS A 2 -16.08 -29.59 -31.69
N LYS A 3 -17.40 -29.46 -31.89
CA LYS A 3 -18.08 -28.14 -31.94
C LYS A 3 -18.03 -27.37 -30.62
N SER A 4 -18.20 -28.04 -29.48
CA SER A 4 -18.14 -27.40 -28.16
C SER A 4 -16.73 -26.94 -27.80
N LEU A 5 -15.71 -27.73 -28.15
CA LEU A 5 -14.31 -27.37 -27.94
C LEU A 5 -13.92 -26.12 -28.75
N PHE A 6 -14.36 -26.04 -30.01
CA PHE A 6 -14.15 -24.86 -30.85
C PHE A 6 -14.81 -23.61 -30.25
N VAL A 7 -16.07 -23.71 -29.80
CA VAL A 7 -16.78 -22.59 -29.17
C VAL A 7 -16.07 -22.14 -27.89
N LEU A 8 -15.64 -23.08 -27.04
CA LEU A 8 -14.91 -22.75 -25.81
C LEU A 8 -13.59 -22.07 -26.10
N PHE A 9 -12.82 -22.57 -27.07
CA PHE A 9 -11.58 -21.95 -27.51
C PHE A 9 -11.84 -20.52 -28.00
N LEU A 10 -12.83 -20.34 -28.89
CA LEU A 10 -13.18 -19.02 -29.42
C LEU A 10 -13.57 -18.03 -28.32
N TYR A 11 -14.45 -18.40 -27.41
CA TYR A 11 -14.88 -17.53 -26.32
C TYR A 11 -13.73 -17.19 -25.37
N SER A 12 -12.88 -18.17 -25.07
CA SER A 12 -11.73 -17.96 -24.19
C SER A 12 -10.70 -17.06 -24.84
N SER A 13 -10.48 -17.20 -26.15
CA SER A 13 -9.62 -16.29 -26.92
C SER A 13 -10.18 -14.88 -26.94
N LEU A 14 -11.48 -14.71 -27.19
CA LEU A 14 -12.13 -13.39 -27.22
C LEU A 14 -12.07 -12.71 -25.85
N LEU A 15 -12.38 -13.42 -24.77
CA LEU A 15 -12.34 -12.87 -23.41
C LEU A 15 -10.92 -12.62 -22.92
N THR A 16 -9.94 -13.43 -23.32
CA THR A 16 -8.51 -13.18 -23.02
C THR A 16 -8.00 -11.98 -23.80
N ALA A 17 -8.37 -11.85 -25.08
CA ALA A 17 -8.07 -10.67 -25.87
C ALA A 17 -8.71 -9.42 -25.26
N SER A 18 -9.94 -9.55 -24.74
CA SER A 18 -10.63 -8.48 -24.01
C SER A 18 -9.94 -8.12 -22.69
N GLU A 19 -9.39 -9.08 -21.93
CA GLU A 19 -8.54 -8.79 -20.76
C GLU A 19 -7.32 -7.96 -21.15
N ILE A 20 -6.63 -8.35 -22.23
CA ILE A 20 -5.45 -7.66 -22.71
C ILE A 20 -5.82 -6.25 -23.19
N ALA A 21 -6.89 -6.13 -23.96
CA ALA A 21 -7.39 -4.85 -24.46
C ALA A 21 -7.86 -3.94 -23.31
N TYR A 22 -8.57 -4.48 -22.32
CA TYR A 22 -9.00 -3.75 -21.14
C TYR A 22 -7.80 -3.17 -20.39
N ARG A 23 -6.77 -3.99 -20.13
CA ARG A 23 -5.56 -3.52 -19.45
C ARG A 23 -4.86 -2.42 -20.23
N PHE A 24 -4.75 -2.58 -21.54
CA PHE A 24 -4.17 -1.57 -22.42
C PHE A 24 -4.97 -0.25 -22.38
N VAL A 25 -6.29 -0.31 -22.50
CA VAL A 25 -7.17 0.88 -22.52
C VAL A 25 -7.15 1.63 -21.19
N PHE A 26 -7.06 0.93 -20.07
CA PHE A 26 -7.14 1.53 -18.72
C PHE A 26 -5.78 1.67 -18.02
N GLY A 27 -4.66 1.56 -18.74
CA GLY A 27 -3.32 1.78 -18.18
C GLY A 27 -2.92 0.79 -17.08
N ILE A 28 -3.45 -0.43 -17.12
CA ILE A 28 -3.14 -1.48 -16.15
C ILE A 28 -1.92 -2.26 -16.62
N GLU A 29 -1.05 -2.65 -15.68
CA GLU A 29 0.14 -3.47 -15.92
C GLU A 29 -0.16 -4.63 -16.89
N THR A 30 0.61 -4.69 -17.97
CA THR A 30 0.45 -5.71 -19.01
C THR A 30 0.78 -7.10 -18.47
N LEU A 31 0.06 -8.12 -18.94
CA LEU A 31 0.33 -9.49 -18.52
C LEU A 31 1.55 -10.06 -19.27
N PRO A 32 2.55 -10.60 -18.56
CA PRO A 32 3.59 -11.41 -19.19
C PRO A 32 3.01 -12.57 -19.99
N ALA A 33 3.73 -13.08 -20.99
CA ALA A 33 3.24 -14.17 -21.86
C ALA A 33 2.74 -15.40 -21.07
N ALA A 34 3.47 -15.80 -20.02
CA ALA A 34 3.04 -16.88 -19.14
C ALA A 34 1.71 -16.58 -18.43
N LYS A 35 1.48 -15.31 -18.05
CA LYS A 35 0.24 -14.85 -17.42
C LYS A 35 -0.90 -14.73 -18.42
N MET A 36 -0.63 -14.39 -19.67
CA MET A 36 -1.66 -14.44 -20.74
C MET A 36 -2.13 -15.88 -20.99
N ALA A 37 -1.21 -16.84 -21.05
CA ALA A 37 -1.55 -18.26 -21.15
C ALA A 37 -2.34 -18.76 -19.93
N GLU A 38 -1.94 -18.34 -18.72
CA GLU A 38 -2.69 -18.62 -17.48
C GLU A 38 -4.12 -18.03 -17.55
N THR A 39 -4.28 -16.78 -17.98
CA THR A 39 -5.58 -16.14 -18.18
C THR A 39 -6.45 -16.91 -19.16
N PHE A 40 -5.89 -17.31 -20.30
CA PHE A 40 -6.61 -18.11 -21.28
C PHE A 40 -7.08 -19.44 -20.67
N ALA A 41 -6.20 -20.15 -19.98
CA ALA A 41 -6.53 -21.43 -19.36
C ALA A 41 -7.64 -21.28 -18.30
N LEU A 42 -7.56 -20.26 -17.44
CA LEU A 42 -8.58 -20.00 -16.42
C LEU A 42 -9.93 -19.62 -17.05
N THR A 43 -9.90 -18.76 -18.08
CA THR A 43 -11.09 -18.36 -18.84
C THR A 43 -11.73 -19.56 -19.54
N PHE A 44 -10.91 -20.45 -20.10
CA PHE A 44 -11.36 -21.68 -20.73
C PHE A 44 -12.02 -22.63 -19.72
N VAL A 45 -11.41 -22.81 -18.54
CA VAL A 45 -11.98 -23.63 -17.48
C VAL A 45 -13.33 -23.08 -17.03
N ILE A 46 -13.44 -21.78 -16.71
CA ILE A 46 -14.71 -21.22 -16.25
C ILE A 46 -15.80 -21.22 -17.34
N ALA A 47 -15.44 -20.97 -18.60
CA ALA A 47 -16.35 -21.09 -19.73
C ALA A 47 -16.83 -22.55 -19.93
N ALA A 48 -15.93 -23.52 -19.78
CA ALA A 48 -16.28 -24.94 -19.88
C ALA A 48 -17.24 -25.36 -18.75
N LEU A 49 -16.96 -24.93 -17.52
CA LEU A 49 -17.84 -25.16 -16.37
C LEU A 49 -19.24 -24.56 -16.62
N TYR A 50 -19.32 -23.31 -17.11
CA TYR A 50 -20.60 -22.66 -17.42
C TYR A 50 -21.38 -23.34 -18.57
N LEU A 51 -20.68 -23.74 -19.63
CA LEU A 51 -21.29 -24.40 -20.78
C LEU A 51 -21.88 -25.76 -20.39
N PHE A 52 -21.13 -26.54 -19.61
CA PHE A 52 -21.44 -27.94 -19.31
C PHE A 52 -22.18 -28.18 -17.98
N ALA A 53 -22.24 -27.21 -17.06
CA ALA A 53 -22.99 -27.39 -15.81
C ALA A 53 -24.44 -27.83 -16.04
N ARG A 54 -24.87 -28.88 -15.33
CA ARG A 54 -26.20 -29.49 -15.43
C ARG A 54 -27.28 -28.62 -14.82
N TYR A 55 -27.02 -28.06 -13.64
CA TYR A 55 -28.04 -27.34 -12.90
C TYR A 55 -28.10 -25.85 -13.27
N LYS A 56 -29.32 -25.30 -13.30
CA LYS A 56 -29.53 -23.85 -13.52
C LYS A 56 -28.84 -23.03 -12.43
N ALA A 57 -28.90 -23.50 -11.18
CA ALA A 57 -28.27 -22.85 -10.04
C ALA A 57 -26.75 -22.72 -10.21
N THR A 58 -26.03 -23.81 -10.50
CA THR A 58 -24.57 -23.78 -10.75
C THR A 58 -24.21 -22.78 -11.85
N ARG A 59 -24.98 -22.74 -12.93
CA ARG A 59 -24.74 -21.80 -14.03
C ARG A 59 -24.92 -20.35 -13.62
N LEU A 60 -25.96 -20.06 -12.85
CA LEU A 60 -26.18 -18.73 -12.30
C LEU A 60 -25.00 -18.35 -11.39
N LEU A 61 -24.56 -19.24 -10.51
CA LEU A 61 -23.40 -19.00 -9.64
C LEU A 61 -22.12 -18.73 -10.43
N ILE A 62 -21.84 -19.50 -11.48
CA ILE A 62 -20.67 -19.27 -12.35
C ILE A 62 -20.80 -17.92 -13.08
N ALA A 63 -21.98 -17.58 -13.60
CA ALA A 63 -22.20 -16.30 -14.27
C ALA A 63 -22.05 -15.11 -13.33
N VAL A 64 -22.59 -15.21 -12.10
CA VAL A 64 -22.44 -14.18 -11.05
C VAL A 64 -20.98 -14.07 -10.63
N PHE A 65 -20.28 -15.18 -10.39
CA PHE A 65 -18.85 -15.16 -10.08
C PHE A 65 -18.04 -14.50 -11.19
N PHE A 66 -18.31 -14.83 -12.45
CA PHE A 66 -17.66 -14.18 -13.60
C PHE A 66 -17.98 -12.68 -13.65
N ALA A 67 -19.25 -12.30 -13.45
CA ALA A 67 -19.66 -10.91 -13.44
C ALA A 67 -18.97 -10.08 -12.35
N PHE A 68 -18.89 -10.60 -11.13
CA PHE A 68 -18.10 -9.97 -10.06
C PHE A 68 -16.61 -9.93 -10.39
N SER A 69 -16.08 -11.01 -10.98
CA SER A 69 -14.68 -11.06 -11.39
C SER A 69 -14.33 -9.93 -12.36
N ILE A 70 -15.24 -9.59 -13.26
CA ILE A 70 -15.03 -8.56 -14.26
C ILE A 70 -15.47 -7.19 -13.75
N ILE A 71 -16.77 -7.00 -13.48
CA ILE A 71 -17.35 -5.68 -13.22
C ILE A 71 -16.83 -5.09 -11.91
N ALA A 72 -16.80 -5.88 -10.83
CA ALA A 72 -16.36 -5.35 -9.53
C ALA A 72 -14.87 -4.99 -9.55
N ASN A 73 -14.03 -5.80 -10.21
CA ASN A 73 -12.63 -5.45 -10.40
C ASN A 73 -12.44 -4.26 -11.34
N ASN A 74 -13.23 -4.12 -12.41
CA ASN A 74 -13.15 -2.97 -13.30
C ASN A 74 -13.42 -1.67 -12.53
N VAL A 75 -14.53 -1.64 -11.79
CA VAL A 75 -14.94 -0.49 -10.96
C VAL A 75 -13.93 -0.23 -9.85
N HIS A 76 -13.51 -1.27 -9.13
CA HIS A 76 -12.58 -1.12 -8.03
C HIS A 76 -11.21 -0.63 -8.50
N TYR A 77 -10.69 -1.16 -9.61
CA TYR A 77 -9.41 -0.72 -10.15
C TYR A 77 -9.48 0.73 -10.65
N ALA A 78 -10.59 1.13 -11.29
CA ALA A 78 -10.77 2.50 -11.75
C ALA A 78 -10.74 3.55 -10.61
N VAL A 79 -11.06 3.15 -9.38
CA VAL A 79 -11.08 4.04 -8.20
C VAL A 79 -9.80 3.92 -7.36
N TYR A 80 -9.31 2.70 -7.17
CA TYR A 80 -8.30 2.39 -6.16
C TYR A 80 -6.99 1.85 -6.75
N GLN A 81 -6.86 1.78 -8.08
CA GLN A 81 -5.69 1.26 -8.80
C GLN A 81 -5.19 -0.09 -8.28
N SER A 82 -6.14 -0.92 -7.82
CA SER A 82 -5.88 -2.23 -7.25
C SER A 82 -7.08 -3.14 -7.46
N TRP A 83 -6.84 -4.45 -7.47
CA TRP A 83 -7.93 -5.43 -7.51
C TRP A 83 -8.70 -5.43 -6.19
N ILE A 84 -10.00 -5.72 -6.26
CA ILE A 84 -10.84 -5.82 -5.07
C ILE A 84 -10.30 -6.89 -4.12
N THR A 85 -10.23 -6.61 -2.82
CA THR A 85 -9.80 -7.59 -1.80
C THR A 85 -11.02 -8.28 -1.17
N GLY A 86 -10.80 -9.36 -0.42
CA GLY A 86 -11.89 -10.05 0.27
C GLY A 86 -12.59 -9.21 1.34
N ILE A 87 -11.90 -8.23 1.92
CA ILE A 87 -12.49 -7.31 2.89
C ILE A 87 -13.33 -6.22 2.22
N ASN A 88 -12.94 -5.77 1.03
CA ASN A 88 -13.70 -4.79 0.27
C ASN A 88 -15.08 -5.32 -0.13
N TYR A 89 -15.23 -6.64 -0.32
CA TYR A 89 -16.55 -7.27 -0.49
C TYR A 89 -17.46 -7.09 0.73
N TRP A 90 -16.93 -7.24 1.93
CA TRP A 90 -17.69 -7.02 3.16
C TRP A 90 -18.05 -5.54 3.34
N LEU A 91 -17.08 -4.64 3.17
CA LEU A 91 -17.31 -3.19 3.25
C LEU A 91 -18.34 -2.71 2.22
N MET A 92 -18.29 -3.21 0.99
CA MET A 92 -19.28 -2.91 -0.04
C MET A 92 -20.71 -3.28 0.38
N LEU A 93 -20.89 -4.41 1.08
CA LEU A 93 -22.20 -4.84 1.56
C LEU A 93 -22.66 -4.03 2.78
N LYS A 94 -21.73 -3.72 3.68
CA LYS A 94 -22.02 -3.01 4.93
C LYS A 94 -22.30 -1.53 4.70
N GLU A 95 -21.48 -0.87 3.88
CA GLU A 95 -21.49 0.57 3.62
C GLU A 95 -22.13 0.89 2.26
N ILE A 96 -23.15 0.11 1.85
CA ILE A 96 -23.73 0.17 0.49
C ILE A 96 -24.23 1.58 0.11
N THR A 97 -24.70 2.36 1.09
CA THR A 97 -25.16 3.74 0.88
C THR A 97 -24.01 4.69 0.62
N GLU A 98 -22.89 4.55 1.32
CA GLU A 98 -21.70 5.38 1.16
C GLU A 98 -21.00 5.04 -0.16
N VAL A 99 -20.82 3.75 -0.45
CA VAL A 99 -20.26 3.27 -1.72
C VAL A 99 -21.13 3.70 -2.90
N GLY A 100 -22.46 3.66 -2.75
CA GLY A 100 -23.39 4.16 -3.76
C GLY A 100 -23.29 5.67 -3.98
N GLY A 101 -23.20 6.44 -2.89
CA GLY A 101 -23.05 7.91 -2.94
C GLY A 101 -21.73 8.35 -3.58
N ALA A 102 -20.62 7.74 -3.16
CA ALA A 102 -19.30 7.99 -3.75
C ALA A 102 -19.22 7.48 -5.20
N GLY A 103 -19.83 6.33 -5.51
CA GLY A 103 -19.90 5.83 -6.88
C GLY A 103 -20.68 6.75 -7.82
N ALA A 104 -21.76 7.38 -7.33
CA ALA A 104 -22.55 8.32 -8.11
C ALA A 104 -21.77 9.60 -8.46
N SER A 105 -20.93 10.10 -7.55
CA SER A 105 -20.08 11.27 -7.84
C SER A 105 -18.90 10.96 -8.77
N MET A 106 -18.57 9.68 -8.97
CA MET A 106 -17.47 9.22 -9.83
C MET A 106 -17.96 8.60 -11.15
N LEU A 107 -19.19 8.91 -11.58
CA LEU A 107 -19.81 8.28 -12.74
C LEU A 107 -18.97 8.45 -14.02
N ASP A 108 -18.32 9.61 -14.18
CA ASP A 108 -17.40 9.94 -15.26
C ASP A 108 -16.22 8.96 -15.39
N LYS A 109 -15.68 8.51 -14.26
CA LYS A 109 -14.61 7.49 -14.20
C LYS A 109 -15.14 6.06 -14.31
N LEU A 110 -16.37 5.81 -13.87
CA LEU A 110 -16.90 4.45 -13.70
C LEU A 110 -17.70 3.90 -14.88
N TRP A 111 -18.34 4.76 -15.68
CA TRP A 111 -19.32 4.31 -16.69
C TRP A 111 -18.69 3.41 -17.76
N LEU A 112 -17.48 3.74 -18.25
CA LEU A 112 -16.82 2.98 -19.32
C LEU A 112 -16.25 1.63 -18.80
N PRO A 113 -15.51 1.56 -17.68
CA PRO A 113 -15.11 0.29 -17.07
C PRO A 113 -16.30 -0.63 -16.78
N ALA A 114 -17.40 -0.07 -16.26
CA ALA A 114 -18.61 -0.82 -15.97
C ALA A 114 -19.28 -1.35 -17.25
N LEU A 115 -19.46 -0.49 -18.27
CA LEU A 115 -20.03 -0.88 -19.56
C LEU A 115 -19.21 -1.98 -20.24
N TRP A 116 -17.88 -1.84 -20.24
CA TRP A 116 -16.98 -2.86 -20.77
C TRP A 116 -17.20 -4.21 -20.09
N GLY A 117 -17.24 -4.20 -18.76
CA GLY A 117 -17.47 -5.41 -17.98
C GLY A 117 -18.84 -6.02 -18.24
N VAL A 118 -19.88 -5.19 -18.38
CA VAL A 118 -21.24 -5.62 -18.72
C VAL A 118 -21.28 -6.30 -20.10
N LEU A 119 -20.56 -5.76 -21.11
CA LEU A 119 -20.44 -6.38 -22.43
C LEU A 119 -19.69 -7.72 -22.38
N GLU A 120 -18.60 -7.82 -21.62
CA GLU A 120 -17.88 -9.09 -21.41
C GLU A 120 -18.76 -10.14 -20.73
N VAL A 121 -19.56 -9.74 -19.74
CA VAL A 121 -20.52 -10.62 -19.06
C VAL A 121 -21.63 -11.07 -19.99
N MET A 122 -22.15 -10.17 -20.83
CA MET A 122 -23.13 -10.53 -21.87
C MET A 122 -22.53 -11.51 -22.88
N LEU A 123 -21.30 -11.28 -23.32
CA LEU A 123 -20.57 -12.20 -24.19
C LEU A 123 -20.43 -13.56 -23.50
N PHE A 124 -19.92 -13.62 -22.27
CA PHE A 124 -19.79 -14.86 -21.52
C PHE A 124 -21.12 -15.61 -21.37
N CYS A 125 -22.19 -14.92 -20.97
CA CYS A 125 -23.51 -15.53 -20.80
C CYS A 125 -24.11 -16.03 -22.13
N SER A 126 -23.76 -15.41 -23.26
CA SER A 126 -24.22 -15.84 -24.59
C SER A 126 -23.73 -17.23 -24.97
N LEU A 127 -22.71 -17.76 -24.29
CA LEU A 127 -22.23 -19.13 -24.40
C LEU A 127 -23.34 -20.17 -24.13
N ALA A 128 -24.36 -19.80 -23.35
CA ALA A 128 -25.53 -20.63 -23.10
C ALA A 128 -26.29 -21.03 -24.39
N LYS A 129 -26.23 -20.22 -25.45
CA LYS A 129 -26.84 -20.51 -26.76
C LYS A 129 -26.22 -21.74 -27.45
N PHE A 130 -24.99 -22.09 -27.10
CA PHE A 130 -24.25 -23.21 -27.69
C PHE A 130 -24.33 -24.48 -26.84
N ARG A 131 -25.12 -24.47 -25.76
CA ARG A 131 -25.30 -25.62 -24.88
C ARG A 131 -26.07 -26.73 -25.60
N ARG A 132 -25.45 -27.91 -25.68
CA ARG A 132 -26.04 -29.12 -26.27
C ARG A 132 -26.03 -30.31 -25.32
N LYS A 133 -25.03 -30.38 -24.44
CA LYS A 133 -24.86 -31.44 -23.43
C LYS A 133 -24.52 -30.79 -22.11
N THR A 134 -24.93 -31.45 -21.04
CA THR A 134 -24.58 -31.07 -19.68
C THR A 134 -24.01 -32.27 -18.92
N HIS A 135 -23.16 -31.98 -17.95
CA HIS A 135 -22.39 -32.96 -17.20
C HIS A 135 -22.41 -32.58 -15.74
N PHE A 136 -22.90 -33.48 -14.89
CA PHE A 136 -22.89 -33.28 -13.44
C PHE A 136 -21.48 -33.10 -12.87
N SER A 137 -20.47 -33.69 -13.53
CA SER A 137 -19.07 -33.50 -13.17
C SER A 137 -18.61 -32.04 -13.26
N ALA A 138 -19.20 -31.22 -14.14
CA ALA A 138 -18.90 -29.79 -14.19
C ALA A 138 -19.44 -29.06 -12.95
N ASP A 139 -20.63 -29.44 -12.47
CA ASP A 139 -21.18 -28.90 -11.23
C ASP A 139 -20.31 -29.29 -10.03
N ILE A 140 -19.90 -30.56 -9.93
CA ILE A 140 -19.00 -31.05 -8.88
C ILE A 140 -17.66 -30.32 -8.94
N LEU A 141 -17.05 -30.20 -10.13
CA LEU A 141 -15.74 -29.57 -10.28
C LEU A 141 -15.78 -28.10 -9.89
N PHE A 142 -16.81 -27.35 -10.30
CA PHE A 142 -16.99 -25.96 -9.88
C PHE A 142 -17.12 -25.86 -8.35
N ALA A 143 -17.99 -26.68 -7.75
CA ALA A 143 -18.16 -26.71 -6.30
C ALA A 143 -16.87 -27.07 -5.57
N PHE A 144 -16.12 -28.06 -6.07
CA PHE A 144 -14.84 -28.48 -5.52
C PHE A 144 -13.79 -27.36 -5.57
N LEU A 145 -13.65 -26.66 -6.70
CA LEU A 145 -12.71 -25.55 -6.83
C LEU A 145 -13.05 -24.42 -5.86
N MET A 146 -14.32 -24.02 -5.78
CA MET A 146 -14.76 -22.99 -4.84
C MET A 146 -14.56 -23.42 -3.38
N LEU A 147 -14.92 -24.66 -3.03
CA LEU A 147 -14.73 -25.20 -1.69
C LEU A 147 -13.24 -25.25 -1.31
N MET A 148 -12.37 -25.64 -2.24
CA MET A 148 -10.93 -25.69 -2.01
C MET A 148 -10.36 -24.31 -1.63
N ILE A 149 -10.76 -23.23 -2.32
CA ILE A 149 -10.28 -21.89 -1.96
C ILE A 149 -10.93 -21.37 -0.67
N PHE A 150 -12.18 -21.72 -0.38
CA PHE A 150 -12.86 -21.35 0.86
C PHE A 150 -12.20 -22.01 2.08
N VAL A 151 -11.97 -23.32 2.04
CA VAL A 151 -11.28 -24.07 3.10
C VAL A 151 -9.86 -23.54 3.29
N ARG A 152 -9.10 -23.38 2.20
CA ARG A 152 -7.75 -22.79 2.26
C ARG A 152 -7.76 -21.40 2.89
N SER A 153 -8.77 -20.59 2.60
CA SER A 153 -8.88 -19.22 3.15
C SER A 153 -9.30 -19.21 4.61
N PHE A 154 -10.14 -20.16 5.06
CA PHE A 154 -10.53 -20.27 6.45
C PHE A 154 -9.33 -20.60 7.36
N ASP A 155 -8.49 -21.56 6.93
CA ASP A 155 -7.35 -22.07 7.69
C ASP A 155 -6.06 -21.24 7.54
N THR A 156 -6.08 -20.22 6.69
CA THR A 156 -4.89 -19.41 6.43
C THR A 156 -4.42 -18.68 7.69
N LYS A 157 -3.10 -18.61 7.87
CA LYS A 157 -2.45 -17.82 8.93
C LYS A 157 -1.76 -16.56 8.40
N GLN A 158 -1.79 -16.34 7.09
CA GLN A 158 -1.13 -15.23 6.42
C GLN A 158 -1.95 -14.74 5.22
N GLU A 159 -1.98 -13.42 4.99
CA GLU A 159 -2.75 -12.82 3.90
C GLU A 159 -2.02 -12.87 2.55
N HIS A 160 -0.67 -12.84 2.54
CA HIS A 160 0.13 -12.80 1.31
C HIS A 160 -0.12 -13.97 0.33
N GLY A 161 -0.62 -15.11 0.82
CA GLY A 161 -0.91 -16.31 0.00
C GLY A 161 -2.31 -16.37 -0.63
N ILE A 162 -3.15 -15.37 -0.36
CA ILE A 162 -4.57 -15.30 -0.75
C ILE A 162 -5.03 -13.88 -1.11
N SER A 163 -4.16 -12.88 -1.03
CA SER A 163 -4.44 -11.53 -1.54
C SER A 163 -4.26 -11.46 -3.06
N PRO A 164 -5.07 -10.66 -3.76
CA PRO A 164 -4.90 -10.43 -5.18
C PRO A 164 -3.60 -9.65 -5.44
N LYS A 165 -3.04 -9.79 -6.65
CA LYS A 165 -1.84 -9.07 -7.10
C LYS A 165 -2.13 -8.36 -8.43
N PRO A 166 -1.57 -7.18 -8.72
CA PRO A 166 -1.78 -6.47 -9.98
C PRO A 166 -1.53 -7.33 -11.23
N THR A 167 -0.51 -8.20 -11.15
CA THR A 167 -0.11 -9.18 -12.18
C THR A 167 -1.08 -10.36 -12.38
N TYR A 168 -2.15 -10.48 -11.58
CA TYR A 168 -3.18 -11.50 -11.77
C TYR A 168 -4.26 -10.99 -12.72
N SER A 169 -4.84 -11.89 -13.53
CA SER A 169 -6.05 -11.60 -14.30
C SER A 169 -7.24 -11.30 -13.40
N ARG A 170 -8.23 -10.57 -13.91
CA ARG A 170 -9.47 -10.24 -13.17
C ARG A 170 -10.15 -11.48 -12.58
N ILE A 171 -10.19 -12.59 -13.33
CA ILE A 171 -10.73 -13.89 -12.86
C ILE A 171 -9.89 -14.45 -11.71
N LYS A 172 -8.55 -14.46 -11.84
CA LYS A 172 -7.66 -15.01 -10.81
C LYS A 172 -7.66 -14.16 -9.55
N ALA A 173 -7.57 -12.84 -9.70
CA ALA A 173 -7.66 -11.89 -8.60
C ALA A 173 -8.97 -12.11 -7.82
N ASN A 174 -10.09 -12.19 -8.53
CA ASN A 174 -11.38 -12.41 -7.89
C ASN A 174 -11.51 -13.80 -7.24
N TYR A 175 -10.93 -14.85 -7.84
CA TYR A 175 -10.94 -16.19 -7.24
C TYR A 175 -10.32 -16.19 -5.84
N PHE A 176 -9.21 -15.47 -5.67
CA PHE A 176 -8.57 -15.29 -4.36
C PHE A 176 -9.38 -14.37 -3.43
N SER A 177 -9.80 -13.19 -3.92
CA SER A 177 -10.51 -12.22 -3.10
C SER A 177 -11.88 -12.68 -2.65
N PHE A 178 -12.69 -13.22 -3.57
CA PHE A 178 -13.98 -13.81 -3.24
C PHE A 178 -13.82 -15.08 -2.39
N GLY A 179 -12.76 -15.85 -2.65
CA GLY A 179 -12.36 -16.99 -1.82
C GLY A 179 -12.10 -16.58 -0.36
N TYR A 180 -11.34 -15.50 -0.15
CA TYR A 180 -11.06 -14.95 1.17
C TYR A 180 -12.31 -14.36 1.82
N PHE A 181 -13.13 -13.65 1.04
CA PHE A 181 -14.39 -13.10 1.52
C PHE A 181 -15.30 -14.21 2.07
N VAL A 182 -15.65 -15.22 1.26
CA VAL A 182 -16.58 -16.27 1.66
C VAL A 182 -15.94 -17.26 2.65
N GLY A 183 -14.67 -17.60 2.45
CA GLY A 183 -13.97 -18.58 3.26
C GLY A 183 -13.50 -18.05 4.61
N ARG A 184 -13.27 -16.75 4.76
CA ARG A 184 -12.72 -16.16 6.00
C ARG A 184 -13.57 -15.02 6.52
N VAL A 185 -13.70 -13.94 5.76
CA VAL A 185 -14.30 -12.69 6.26
C VAL A 185 -15.76 -12.89 6.65
N LEU A 186 -16.58 -13.42 5.74
CA LEU A 186 -18.01 -13.63 5.94
C LEU A 186 -18.31 -14.52 7.16
N PRO A 187 -17.75 -15.74 7.33
CA PRO A 187 -18.03 -16.55 8.51
C PRO A 187 -17.49 -15.91 9.80
N TYR A 188 -16.36 -15.20 9.74
CA TYR A 188 -15.84 -14.48 10.91
C TYR A 188 -16.77 -13.36 11.40
N GLN A 189 -17.46 -12.69 10.46
CA GLN A 189 -18.40 -11.62 10.78
C GLN A 189 -19.81 -12.16 11.12
N LEU A 190 -20.29 -13.21 10.44
CA LEU A 190 -21.64 -13.76 10.66
C LEU A 190 -21.76 -14.58 11.95
N PHE A 191 -20.70 -15.29 12.33
CA PHE A 191 -20.71 -16.19 13.48
C PHE A 191 -19.82 -15.68 14.62
N ASP A 192 -19.39 -14.42 14.56
CA ASP A 192 -18.50 -13.79 15.55
C ASP A 192 -17.29 -14.69 15.90
N LEU A 193 -16.70 -15.36 14.91
CA LEU A 193 -15.58 -16.31 15.12
C LEU A 193 -14.29 -15.60 15.50
N SER A 194 -14.27 -14.27 15.39
CA SER A 194 -13.25 -13.46 16.00
C SER A 194 -13.24 -13.74 17.50
N LYS A 195 -12.13 -14.27 18.01
CA LYS A 195 -11.89 -14.41 19.46
C LYS A 195 -11.76 -13.07 20.17
N ILE A 196 -11.82 -11.99 19.40
CA ILE A 196 -11.67 -10.61 19.83
C ILE A 196 -13.04 -9.93 19.67
N PRO A 197 -13.65 -9.45 20.76
CA PRO A 197 -14.98 -8.83 20.72
C PRO A 197 -14.98 -7.53 19.92
N VAL A 198 -16.05 -7.27 19.18
CA VAL A 198 -16.27 -5.99 18.51
C VAL A 198 -16.56 -4.93 19.56
N PHE A 199 -15.65 -3.98 19.73
CA PHE A 199 -15.81 -2.92 20.71
C PHE A 199 -16.70 -1.81 20.16
N LYS A 200 -17.77 -1.51 20.89
CA LYS A 200 -18.65 -0.37 20.62
C LYS A 200 -18.73 0.46 21.89
N GLN A 201 -18.14 1.66 21.87
CA GLN A 201 -18.30 2.66 22.92
C GLN A 201 -18.88 3.93 22.30
N PRO A 202 -19.77 4.64 23.01
CA PRO A 202 -20.19 5.97 22.59
C PRO A 202 -18.96 6.88 22.48
N ALA A 203 -18.98 7.80 21.52
CA ALA A 203 -17.93 8.79 21.37
C ALA A 203 -17.73 9.53 22.71
N PRO A 204 -16.48 9.67 23.20
CA PRO A 204 -16.24 10.29 24.50
C PRO A 204 -16.68 11.75 24.52
N SER A 205 -17.36 12.16 25.60
CA SER A 205 -17.79 13.53 25.81
C SER A 205 -16.64 14.41 26.27
N ARG A 206 -16.55 15.63 25.74
CA ARG A 206 -15.55 16.61 26.18
C ARG A 206 -15.87 17.08 27.61
N ILE A 207 -14.99 16.77 28.56
CA ILE A 207 -15.14 17.11 29.99
C ILE A 207 -14.41 18.41 30.39
N GLY A 208 -13.73 19.09 29.47
CA GLY A 208 -13.08 20.38 29.73
C GLY A 208 -12.16 20.87 28.59
N GLN A 209 -11.48 22.00 28.80
CA GLN A 209 -10.29 22.37 28.03
C GLN A 209 -9.12 21.55 28.58
N GLY A 210 -8.58 20.62 27.78
CA GLY A 210 -7.40 19.83 28.15
C GLY A 210 -6.23 20.75 28.51
N SER A 211 -5.44 20.36 29.51
CA SER A 211 -4.32 21.14 30.03
C SER A 211 -3.13 21.26 29.07
N ILE A 212 -3.10 20.44 28.01
CA ILE A 212 -2.02 20.37 27.03
C ILE A 212 -2.63 20.58 25.65
N GLN A 213 -2.08 21.54 24.91
CA GLN A 213 -2.57 21.90 23.57
C GLN A 213 -1.83 21.16 22.45
N ASN A 214 -0.58 20.73 22.71
CA ASN A 214 0.30 20.13 21.72
C ASN A 214 0.82 18.78 22.24
N ILE A 215 0.56 17.70 21.50
CA ILE A 215 1.10 16.36 21.76
C ILE A 215 1.96 15.99 20.56
N VAL A 216 3.23 15.66 20.81
CA VAL A 216 4.16 15.16 19.79
C VAL A 216 4.35 13.67 20.02
N LEU A 217 3.93 12.86 19.06
CA LEU A 217 4.08 11.41 19.06
C LEU A 217 5.07 11.00 17.98
N ILE A 218 6.11 10.25 18.35
CA ILE A 218 7.09 9.65 17.43
C ILE A 218 6.85 8.13 17.41
N MET A 219 6.59 7.58 16.23
CA MET A 219 6.38 6.13 16.04
C MET A 219 7.57 5.55 15.26
N GLY A 220 8.41 4.77 15.94
CA GLY A 220 9.56 4.10 15.33
C GLY A 220 9.20 2.87 14.49
N GLU A 221 10.15 2.38 13.69
CA GLU A 221 10.00 1.21 12.81
C GLU A 221 11.01 0.13 13.22
N SER A 222 10.51 -1.06 13.57
CA SER A 222 11.28 -2.29 13.85
C SER A 222 12.40 -2.24 14.92
N GLU A 223 12.43 -1.22 15.79
CA GLU A 223 13.37 -1.14 16.92
C GLU A 223 13.00 -2.12 18.06
N SER A 224 13.99 -2.86 18.58
CA SER A 224 13.81 -3.78 19.71
C SER A 224 14.49 -3.30 20.98
N ALA A 225 13.72 -3.26 22.07
CA ALA A 225 14.24 -2.91 23.40
C ALA A 225 15.35 -3.88 23.88
N ALA A 226 15.42 -5.11 23.37
CA ALA A 226 16.47 -6.06 23.73
C ALA A 226 17.86 -5.64 23.24
N HIS A 227 17.92 -4.72 22.27
CA HIS A 227 19.16 -4.19 21.70
C HIS A 227 19.53 -2.82 22.26
N LEU A 228 18.89 -2.34 23.34
CA LEU A 228 19.24 -1.09 24.00
C LEU A 228 20.11 -1.34 25.23
N LYS A 229 21.25 -0.65 25.36
CA LYS A 229 22.14 -0.81 26.53
C LYS A 229 21.43 -0.54 27.84
N LEU A 230 20.56 0.46 27.86
CA LEU A 230 19.71 0.76 29.02
C LEU A 230 18.94 -0.46 29.53
N PHE A 231 18.63 -1.43 28.67
CA PHE A 231 17.88 -2.64 29.00
C PHE A 231 18.76 -3.91 29.01
N GLY A 232 20.08 -3.77 29.15
CA GLY A 232 21.02 -4.87 29.36
C GLY A 232 21.79 -5.34 28.12
N TYR A 233 21.68 -4.63 26.98
CA TYR A 233 22.51 -4.95 25.81
C TYR A 233 23.98 -4.58 26.04
N GLY A 234 24.90 -5.45 25.58
CA GLY A 234 26.33 -5.31 25.87
C GLY A 234 27.05 -4.15 25.15
N ARG A 235 26.39 -3.46 24.21
CA ARG A 235 26.96 -2.34 23.43
C ARG A 235 26.10 -1.09 23.62
N GLU A 236 26.71 0.09 23.73
CA GLU A 236 25.99 1.37 23.86
C GLU A 236 25.31 1.78 22.55
N THR A 237 24.11 1.26 22.35
CA THR A 237 23.27 1.46 21.15
C THR A 237 22.30 2.62 21.27
N SER A 238 22.06 3.14 22.48
CA SER A 238 21.13 4.25 22.73
C SER A 238 21.67 5.23 23.78
N PRO A 239 22.84 5.86 23.55
CA PRO A 239 23.49 6.71 24.54
C PRO A 239 22.62 7.87 25.01
N PHE A 240 21.83 8.44 24.10
CA PHE A 240 20.87 9.49 24.46
C PHE A 240 19.77 8.98 25.40
N LEU A 241 19.14 7.83 25.12
CA LEU A 241 18.10 7.27 26.01
C LEU A 241 18.68 6.86 27.36
N THR A 242 19.92 6.38 27.38
CA THR A 242 20.66 6.08 28.61
C THR A 242 20.87 7.35 29.43
N GLN A 243 21.35 8.45 28.83
CA GLN A 243 21.52 9.74 29.49
C GLN A 243 20.17 10.34 29.93
N LEU A 244 19.17 10.29 29.05
CA LEU A 244 17.82 10.79 29.29
C LEU A 244 17.21 10.11 30.51
N SER A 245 17.36 8.79 30.64
CA SER A 245 16.85 8.03 31.80
C SER A 245 17.45 8.47 33.14
N GLN A 246 18.60 9.15 33.12
CA GLN A 246 19.32 9.64 34.30
C GLN A 246 19.08 11.15 34.55
N ALA A 247 18.31 11.83 33.70
CA ALA A 247 18.09 13.27 33.83
C ALA A 247 17.30 13.63 35.09
N ASP A 248 17.62 14.79 35.69
CA ASP A 248 17.04 15.24 36.96
C ASP A 248 15.51 15.43 36.92
N PHE A 249 14.95 15.69 35.73
CA PHE A 249 13.51 15.79 35.51
C PHE A 249 12.79 14.43 35.44
N LYS A 250 13.52 13.32 35.63
CA LYS A 250 13.02 11.94 35.81
C LYS A 250 12.03 11.50 34.72
N PRO A 251 12.44 11.46 33.44
CA PRO A 251 11.57 10.96 32.39
C PRO A 251 11.28 9.46 32.54
N ILE A 252 10.15 9.02 31.98
CA ILE A 252 9.80 7.60 31.93
C ILE A 252 10.47 6.99 30.70
N VAL A 253 11.47 6.14 30.93
CA VAL A 253 12.12 5.34 29.88
C VAL A 253 12.02 3.87 30.28
N LYS A 254 11.22 3.09 29.56
CA LYS A 254 10.91 1.68 29.89
C LYS A 254 10.71 0.85 28.63
N GLN A 255 10.86 -0.47 28.77
CA GLN A 255 10.43 -1.42 27.73
C GLN A 255 8.90 -1.37 27.60
N SER A 256 8.40 -1.45 26.37
CA SER A 256 6.97 -1.56 26.06
C SER A 256 6.75 -2.70 25.08
N TYR A 257 5.61 -3.39 25.22
CA TYR A 257 5.16 -4.31 24.18
C TYR A 257 4.57 -3.51 23.02
N SER A 258 4.87 -3.92 21.79
CA SER A 258 4.20 -3.39 20.60
C SER A 258 2.77 -3.93 20.51
N ALA A 259 1.90 -3.19 19.81
CA ALA A 259 0.53 -3.62 19.57
C ALA A 259 0.43 -4.77 18.54
N GLY A 260 1.50 -5.05 17.77
CA GLY A 260 1.57 -6.12 16.79
C GLY A 260 3.00 -6.44 16.35
N PHE A 261 3.15 -7.46 15.50
CA PHE A 261 4.44 -7.92 14.95
C PHE A 261 4.77 -7.37 13.55
N MET A 262 3.84 -6.67 12.91
CA MET A 262 3.99 -6.09 11.57
C MET A 262 3.36 -4.71 11.55
N THR A 263 3.93 -3.76 10.81
CA THR A 263 3.43 -2.37 10.68
C THR A 263 1.94 -2.32 10.34
N ALA A 264 1.48 -3.19 9.42
CA ALA A 264 0.08 -3.30 9.00
C ALA A 264 -0.89 -3.70 10.13
N VAL A 265 -0.40 -4.31 11.22
CA VAL A 265 -1.21 -4.67 12.40
C VAL A 265 -0.94 -3.69 13.56
N SER A 266 0.32 -3.29 13.75
CA SER A 266 0.76 -2.44 14.85
C SER A 266 0.18 -1.03 14.79
N LEU A 267 0.20 -0.36 13.63
CA LEU A 267 -0.30 1.01 13.51
C LEU A 267 -1.81 1.11 13.75
N PRO A 268 -2.67 0.30 13.10
CA PRO A 268 -4.11 0.34 13.36
C PRO A 268 -4.45 -0.03 14.80
N SER A 269 -3.68 -0.94 15.42
CA SER A 269 -3.88 -1.33 16.81
C SER A 269 -3.42 -0.25 17.79
N PHE A 270 -2.33 0.46 17.49
CA PHE A 270 -1.79 1.55 18.31
C PHE A 270 -2.76 2.73 18.42
N PHE A 271 -3.41 3.11 17.30
CA PHE A 271 -4.41 4.18 17.29
C PHE A 271 -5.82 3.71 17.69
N ASN A 272 -5.94 2.45 18.12
CA ASN A 272 -7.22 1.92 18.58
C ASN A 272 -7.38 2.08 20.09
N VAL A 273 -8.62 2.36 20.50
CA VAL A 273 -9.00 2.39 21.92
C VAL A 273 -9.22 0.98 22.49
N ILE A 274 -9.08 -0.05 21.65
CA ILE A 274 -9.35 -1.45 21.95
C ILE A 274 -8.02 -2.20 22.03
N PRO A 275 -7.69 -2.89 23.13
CA PRO A 275 -6.42 -3.63 23.28
C PRO A 275 -6.20 -4.73 22.22
N HIS A 276 -7.30 -5.23 21.64
CA HIS A 276 -7.30 -6.17 20.55
C HIS A 276 -8.37 -5.68 19.56
N ALA A 277 -7.99 -4.92 18.53
CA ALA A 277 -8.95 -4.40 17.57
C ALA A 277 -9.13 -5.36 16.40
N ASN A 278 -10.38 -5.54 15.92
CA ASN A 278 -10.64 -6.25 14.68
C ASN A 278 -10.35 -5.30 13.49
N GLY A 279 -9.13 -5.34 12.96
CA GLY A 279 -8.63 -4.41 11.94
C GLY A 279 -9.19 -4.57 10.53
N LEU A 280 -10.14 -5.48 10.29
CA LEU A 280 -10.70 -5.72 8.97
C LEU A 280 -11.56 -4.54 8.47
N GLU A 281 -12.30 -3.81 9.32
CA GLU A 281 -13.25 -2.81 8.83
C GLU A 281 -12.69 -1.39 8.64
N GLN A 282 -11.43 -1.11 9.01
CA GLN A 282 -10.95 0.26 9.22
C GLN A 282 -9.89 0.75 8.20
N ILE A 283 -9.57 0.00 7.14
CA ILE A 283 -8.45 0.31 6.22
C ILE A 283 -8.87 0.15 4.74
N SER A 284 -9.20 1.24 4.01
CA SER A 284 -8.95 1.44 2.54
C SER A 284 -9.90 2.46 1.83
N GLY A 285 -9.37 3.58 1.27
CA GLY A 285 -10.03 4.35 0.17
C GLY A 285 -9.21 5.48 -0.51
N GLY A 286 -9.23 5.61 -1.87
CA GLY A 286 -8.75 6.73 -2.76
C GLY A 286 -7.72 6.39 -3.90
N ASP A 287 -7.46 7.31 -4.85
CA ASP A 287 -6.47 7.18 -5.99
C ASP A 287 -5.03 7.43 -5.51
N ILE A 288 -4.04 6.66 -5.98
CA ILE A 288 -2.68 6.59 -5.41
C ILE A 288 -1.81 7.82 -5.68
N VAL A 289 -1.86 8.39 -6.89
CA VAL A 289 -1.11 9.63 -7.21
C VAL A 289 -1.77 10.79 -6.51
N ASP A 290 -3.09 10.92 -6.60
CA ASP A 290 -3.83 11.95 -5.86
C ASP A 290 -3.61 11.82 -4.35
N LYS A 291 -3.55 10.59 -3.80
CA LYS A 291 -3.20 10.35 -2.39
C LYS A 291 -1.79 10.84 -2.08
N TYR A 292 -0.81 10.48 -2.91
CA TYR A 292 0.58 10.88 -2.73
C TYR A 292 0.74 12.40 -2.85
N ASP A 293 0.14 13.02 -3.87
CA ASP A 293 0.14 14.48 -4.07
C ASP A 293 -0.60 15.20 -2.95
N ASN A 294 -1.71 14.64 -2.44
CA ASN A 294 -2.37 15.15 -1.24
C ASN A 294 -1.45 15.08 -0.01
N THR A 295 -0.60 14.05 0.12
CA THR A 295 0.41 13.99 1.19
C THR A 295 1.47 15.07 1.03
N ILE A 296 1.91 15.35 -0.21
CA ILE A 296 2.86 16.43 -0.51
C ILE A 296 2.23 17.79 -0.21
N HIS A 297 1.01 18.04 -0.69
CA HIS A 297 0.28 19.28 -0.41
C HIS A 297 0.06 19.49 1.09
N LYS A 298 -0.22 18.41 1.83
CA LYS A 298 -0.37 18.51 3.29
C LYS A 298 0.96 18.77 4.00
N THR A 299 2.05 18.18 3.50
CA THR A 299 3.41 18.42 3.97
C THR A 299 3.82 19.88 3.72
N ASP A 300 3.49 20.44 2.57
CA ASP A 300 3.70 21.86 2.23
C ASP A 300 2.97 22.79 3.21
N GLN A 301 1.68 22.53 3.50
CA GLN A 301 0.93 23.30 4.51
C GLN A 301 1.55 23.23 5.92
N MET A 302 2.11 22.06 6.28
CA MET A 302 2.82 21.87 7.54
C MET A 302 4.12 22.67 7.56
N ILE A 303 4.92 22.60 6.49
CA ILE A 303 6.14 23.39 6.31
C ILE A 303 5.83 24.89 6.39
N GLN A 304 4.80 25.36 5.69
CA GLN A 304 4.34 26.75 5.76
C GLN A 304 4.02 27.15 7.20
N THR A 305 3.25 26.31 7.92
CA THR A 305 2.87 26.59 9.31
C THR A 305 4.11 26.70 10.19
N VAL A 306 5.06 25.75 10.08
CA VAL A 306 6.32 25.78 10.84
C VAL A 306 7.12 27.04 10.52
N PHE A 307 7.27 27.35 9.23
CA PHE A 307 8.01 28.51 8.76
C PHE A 307 7.41 29.83 9.27
N GLU A 308 6.09 29.99 9.19
CA GLU A 308 5.37 31.17 9.71
C GLU A 308 5.50 31.30 11.24
N GLN A 309 5.57 30.19 11.98
CA GLN A 309 5.82 30.24 13.43
C GLN A 309 7.27 30.62 13.75
N LEU A 310 8.23 30.14 12.95
CA LEU A 310 9.64 30.54 13.07
C LEU A 310 9.81 32.03 12.76
N GLN A 311 9.12 32.56 11.76
CA GLN A 311 9.15 33.99 11.42
C GLN A 311 8.64 34.91 12.54
N LYS A 312 7.81 34.39 13.46
CA LYS A 312 7.33 35.15 14.63
C LYS A 312 8.33 35.17 15.79
N GLN A 313 9.40 34.38 15.73
CA GLN A 313 10.43 34.38 16.77
C GLN A 313 11.20 35.72 16.73
N PRO A 314 11.24 36.47 17.85
CA PRO A 314 11.75 37.83 17.87
C PRO A 314 13.25 37.93 17.62
N ASP A 315 14.00 36.85 17.88
CA ASP A 315 15.46 36.88 17.91
C ASP A 315 16.11 36.53 16.57
N GLY A 316 15.34 36.06 15.58
CA GLY A 316 15.84 35.70 14.24
C GLY A 316 16.93 34.60 14.21
N ASN A 317 17.24 34.00 15.36
CA ASN A 317 18.30 33.03 15.55
C ASN A 317 17.78 31.60 15.33
N TRP A 318 17.45 31.27 14.09
CA TRP A 318 16.98 29.95 13.72
C TRP A 318 17.38 29.60 12.30
N LEU A 319 17.61 28.31 12.05
CA LEU A 319 17.80 27.75 10.72
C LEU A 319 16.65 26.79 10.46
N PHE A 320 15.84 27.08 9.45
CA PHE A 320 14.87 26.14 8.91
C PHE A 320 15.56 25.23 7.91
N ALA A 321 15.57 23.93 8.19
CA ALA A 321 16.09 22.90 7.31
C ALA A 321 15.03 21.82 7.11
N TYR A 322 14.65 21.57 5.86
CA TYR A 322 13.72 20.50 5.49
C TYR A 322 14.32 19.64 4.38
N THR A 323 14.29 18.32 4.58
CA THR A 323 14.58 17.32 3.55
C THR A 323 13.83 16.03 3.89
N SER A 324 13.53 15.21 2.88
CA SER A 324 12.98 13.86 3.10
C SER A 324 14.10 12.88 3.41
N ASP A 325 13.82 11.81 4.14
CA ASP A 325 14.78 10.74 4.44
C ASP A 325 15.12 9.91 3.19
N HIS A 326 14.12 9.64 2.38
CA HIS A 326 14.24 9.10 1.03
C HIS A 326 13.11 9.62 0.15
N GLY A 327 13.17 9.31 -1.15
CA GLY A 327 12.10 9.60 -2.09
C GLY A 327 11.17 8.40 -2.26
N GLN A 328 10.09 8.60 -3.00
CA GLN A 328 9.19 7.53 -3.42
C GLN A 328 9.05 7.58 -4.94
N TYR A 329 9.32 6.47 -5.62
CA TYR A 329 8.96 6.37 -7.02
C TYR A 329 7.45 6.14 -7.10
N VAL A 330 6.73 7.17 -7.55
CA VAL A 330 5.27 7.15 -7.69
C VAL A 330 4.91 7.52 -9.13
N ARG A 331 4.21 6.59 -9.78
CA ARG A 331 3.56 6.75 -11.08
C ARG A 331 2.13 6.20 -10.96
N GLN A 332 1.31 6.42 -11.98
CA GLN A 332 -0.09 5.98 -11.99
C GLN A 332 -0.26 4.47 -11.71
N ASP A 333 0.76 3.66 -12.02
CA ASP A 333 0.76 2.20 -11.97
C ASP A 333 1.83 1.56 -11.05
N ILE A 334 2.81 2.32 -10.56
CA ILE A 334 3.93 1.82 -9.76
C ILE A 334 4.18 2.74 -8.56
N TYR A 335 4.26 2.15 -7.37
CA TYR A 335 4.66 2.81 -6.13
C TYR A 335 5.64 1.94 -5.36
N ASN A 336 6.89 2.38 -5.23
CA ASN A 336 7.94 1.65 -4.52
C ASN A 336 9.04 2.59 -3.99
N GLN A 337 9.83 2.07 -3.06
CA GLN A 337 10.98 2.72 -2.44
C GLN A 337 12.14 1.74 -2.34
N GLY A 338 13.34 2.22 -2.02
CA GLY A 338 14.53 1.36 -1.88
C GLY A 338 15.01 0.77 -3.21
N THR A 339 14.81 1.51 -4.32
CA THR A 339 15.31 1.15 -5.64
C THR A 339 16.40 2.12 -6.10
N VAL A 340 17.11 1.76 -7.17
CA VAL A 340 18.11 2.65 -7.82
C VAL A 340 17.46 3.68 -8.76
N GLN A 341 16.14 3.84 -8.72
CA GLN A 341 15.46 4.90 -9.49
C GLN A 341 15.67 6.25 -8.78
N PRO A 342 15.96 7.33 -9.52
CA PRO A 342 16.18 8.65 -8.94
C PRO A 342 15.10 9.09 -7.96
N ASP A 343 13.82 8.89 -8.28
CA ASP A 343 12.69 9.25 -7.40
C ASP A 343 12.72 8.53 -6.05
N SER A 344 13.49 7.45 -5.87
CA SER A 344 13.66 6.76 -4.57
C SER A 344 14.69 7.43 -3.65
N TYR A 345 15.57 8.29 -4.16
CA TYR A 345 16.67 8.88 -3.38
C TYR A 345 16.92 10.38 -3.62
N LEU A 346 16.34 10.96 -4.67
CA LEU A 346 16.30 12.41 -4.85
C LEU A 346 15.16 12.98 -3.99
N VAL A 347 15.55 13.87 -3.08
CA VAL A 347 14.65 14.44 -2.06
C VAL A 347 14.78 15.96 -2.07
N PRO A 348 13.72 16.70 -1.67
CA PRO A 348 13.81 18.15 -1.55
C PRO A 348 14.84 18.54 -0.48
N LEU A 349 15.47 19.69 -0.64
CA LEU A 349 16.24 20.35 0.40
C LEU A 349 15.83 21.82 0.45
N VAL A 350 15.39 22.30 1.61
CA VAL A 350 15.09 23.70 1.88
C VAL A 350 15.94 24.14 3.05
N LEU A 351 16.68 25.23 2.87
CA LEU A 351 17.49 25.87 3.91
C LEU A 351 17.23 27.37 3.93
N TYR A 352 16.85 27.88 5.10
CA TYR A 352 16.69 29.32 5.30
C TYR A 352 17.00 29.74 6.74
N SER A 353 17.72 30.83 6.89
CA SER A 353 17.95 31.49 8.18
C SER A 353 17.77 33.01 8.03
N PRO A 354 17.15 33.70 9.01
CA PRO A 354 17.17 35.16 9.08
C PRO A 354 18.56 35.69 9.49
N ASP A 355 19.39 34.87 10.13
CA ASP A 355 20.76 35.20 10.46
C ASP A 355 21.59 35.26 9.17
N LYS A 356 22.09 36.46 8.85
CA LYS A 356 22.83 36.72 7.60
C LYS A 356 24.12 35.91 7.51
N ALA A 357 24.80 35.65 8.62
CA ALA A 357 26.05 34.88 8.61
C ALA A 357 25.76 33.40 8.35
N VAL A 358 24.74 32.84 9.01
CA VAL A 358 24.29 31.46 8.76
C VAL A 358 23.76 31.29 7.33
N GLN A 359 22.94 32.23 6.85
CA GLN A 359 22.43 32.19 5.48
C GLN A 359 23.55 32.34 4.43
N GLN A 360 24.55 33.18 4.69
CA GLN A 360 25.71 33.31 3.81
C GLN A 360 26.54 32.03 3.79
N ALA A 361 26.74 31.39 4.94
CA ALA A 361 27.43 30.10 5.04
C ALA A 361 26.67 29.00 4.30
N ALA A 362 25.34 28.93 4.43
CA ALA A 362 24.49 28.02 3.66
C ALA A 362 24.63 28.28 2.15
N ASN A 363 24.57 29.55 1.71
CA ASN A 363 24.72 29.89 0.29
C ASN A 363 26.10 29.48 -0.23
N GLN A 364 27.17 29.70 0.53
CA GLN A 364 28.54 29.30 0.13
C GLN A 364 28.69 27.79 0.04
N ALA A 365 28.07 27.03 0.95
CA ALA A 365 28.14 25.58 0.97
C ALA A 365 27.30 24.93 -0.13
N PHE A 366 26.05 25.38 -0.35
CA PHE A 366 25.07 24.68 -1.17
C PHE A 366 24.82 25.29 -2.56
N ALA A 367 24.95 26.61 -2.75
CA ALA A 367 24.64 27.25 -4.04
C ALA A 367 25.53 26.80 -5.22
N PRO A 368 26.81 26.44 -5.01
CA PRO A 368 27.65 25.89 -6.09
C PRO A 368 27.27 24.45 -6.50
N CYS A 369 26.36 23.79 -5.78
CA CYS A 369 25.99 22.40 -5.98
C CYS A 369 24.66 22.29 -6.72
N GLU A 370 24.65 21.56 -7.84
CA GLU A 370 23.41 21.26 -8.57
C GLU A 370 22.49 20.31 -7.77
N ILE A 371 23.09 19.31 -7.11
CA ILE A 371 22.42 18.39 -6.19
C ILE A 371 23.26 18.32 -4.91
N ALA A 372 22.61 18.55 -3.77
CA ALA A 372 23.23 18.43 -2.46
C ALA A 372 23.12 17.00 -1.90
N PHE A 373 24.05 16.62 -1.03
CA PHE A 373 24.00 15.35 -0.30
C PHE A 373 23.50 15.54 1.14
N HIS A 374 22.84 14.53 1.70
CA HIS A 374 22.52 14.53 3.14
C HIS A 374 23.75 14.62 4.03
N GLN A 375 24.90 14.07 3.59
CA GLN A 375 26.16 14.25 4.30
C GLN A 375 26.60 15.71 4.34
N GLN A 376 26.41 16.46 3.25
CA GLN A 376 26.71 17.90 3.19
C GLN A 376 25.79 18.68 4.12
N LEU A 377 24.50 18.35 4.17
CA LEU A 377 23.60 18.91 5.18
C LEU A 377 24.03 18.57 6.61
N SER A 378 24.32 17.31 6.89
CA SER A 378 24.74 16.87 8.23
C SER A 378 25.99 17.60 8.71
N THR A 379 27.01 17.70 7.86
CA THR A 379 28.27 18.37 8.22
C THR A 379 28.09 19.89 8.35
N PHE A 380 27.25 20.51 7.51
CA PHE A 380 26.87 21.91 7.64
C PHE A 380 26.15 22.22 8.96
N LEU A 381 25.20 21.37 9.37
CA LEU A 381 24.49 21.53 10.63
C LEU A 381 25.44 21.39 11.82
N ILE A 382 26.31 20.38 11.83
CA ILE A 382 27.33 20.20 12.89
C ILE A 382 28.24 21.43 12.98
N HIS A 383 28.68 21.96 11.84
CA HIS A 383 29.50 23.17 11.78
C HIS A 383 28.76 24.40 12.33
N THR A 384 27.49 24.58 11.96
CA THR A 384 26.67 25.72 12.39
C THR A 384 26.34 25.65 13.89
N LEU A 385 26.30 24.44 14.47
CA LEU A 385 26.18 24.24 15.91
C LEU A 385 27.48 24.55 16.69
N GLY A 386 28.56 24.96 16.01
CA GLY A 386 29.81 25.39 16.63
C GLY A 386 30.81 24.27 16.88
N TYR A 387 30.59 23.08 16.34
CA TYR A 387 31.55 21.98 16.40
C TYR A 387 32.57 22.10 15.25
N ASP A 388 33.80 21.67 15.52
CA ASP A 388 34.88 21.62 14.52
C ASP A 388 34.66 20.47 13.52
N MET A 389 33.69 20.65 12.64
CA MET A 389 33.39 19.76 11.53
C MET A 389 33.49 20.51 10.21
N PRO A 390 34.40 20.13 9.30
CA PRO A 390 34.42 20.67 7.95
C PRO A 390 33.16 20.30 7.19
N VAL A 391 32.55 21.28 6.51
CA VAL A 391 31.37 21.03 5.66
C VAL A 391 31.80 20.25 4.41
N SER A 392 31.19 19.09 4.17
CA SER A 392 31.55 18.25 3.01
C SER A 392 31.11 18.90 1.70
N GLY A 393 31.84 18.63 0.61
CA GLY A 393 31.47 19.09 -0.72
C GLY A 393 30.36 18.26 -1.37
N CYS A 394 30.09 18.55 -2.64
CA CYS A 394 29.07 17.87 -3.47
C CYS A 394 29.63 17.23 -4.75
N ARG A 395 30.96 17.05 -4.84
CA ARG A 395 31.58 16.35 -5.99
C ARG A 395 31.49 14.84 -5.89
N GLU A 396 31.55 14.30 -4.68
CA GLU A 396 31.41 12.89 -4.43
C GLU A 396 30.53 12.62 -3.21
N GLY A 397 29.75 11.56 -3.27
CA GLY A 397 28.86 11.12 -2.21
C GLY A 397 28.35 9.71 -2.49
N SER A 398 27.57 9.15 -1.57
CA SER A 398 26.95 7.85 -1.77
C SER A 398 25.53 7.82 -1.21
N VAL A 399 24.67 7.03 -1.85
CA VAL A 399 23.38 6.61 -1.30
C VAL A 399 23.56 5.17 -0.85
N THR A 400 23.45 4.92 0.45
CA THR A 400 23.57 3.56 0.98
C THR A 400 22.40 2.71 0.48
N GLY A 401 22.65 1.48 0.08
CA GLY A 401 21.60 0.54 -0.32
C GLY A 401 20.69 0.16 0.85
N ASN A 402 19.80 -0.80 0.61
CA ASN A 402 18.72 -1.16 1.56
C ASN A 402 19.17 -1.76 2.90
N LEU A 403 20.48 -1.88 3.15
CA LEU A 403 21.07 -2.41 4.37
C LEU A 403 22.20 -1.48 4.83
N ILE A 404 22.07 -0.92 6.03
CA ILE A 404 23.07 -0.01 6.63
C ILE A 404 24.42 -0.70 6.88
N THR A 405 24.44 -2.03 6.89
CA THR A 405 25.67 -2.84 6.96
C THR A 405 26.52 -2.73 5.69
N GLY A 406 25.95 -2.20 4.59
CA GLY A 406 26.59 -2.17 3.28
C GLY A 406 26.36 -3.45 2.45
N ASP A 407 25.73 -4.48 3.03
CA ASP A 407 25.46 -5.76 2.37
C ASP A 407 24.48 -5.65 1.18
N ALA A 408 23.82 -4.50 1.04
CA ALA A 408 22.98 -4.17 -0.11
C ALA A 408 23.67 -3.17 -1.05
N GLY A 409 25.00 -3.06 -0.99
CA GLY A 409 25.79 -2.16 -1.82
C GLY A 409 25.51 -0.68 -1.56
N SER A 410 26.02 0.17 -2.44
CA SER A 410 25.76 1.62 -2.42
C SER A 410 25.70 2.17 -3.84
N LEU A 411 24.94 3.23 -4.02
CA LEU A 411 25.01 4.06 -5.21
C LEU A 411 26.08 5.14 -4.99
N ASN A 412 27.23 5.00 -5.60
CA ASN A 412 28.30 5.98 -5.51
C ASN A 412 28.06 7.05 -6.57
N ILE A 413 28.05 8.31 -6.15
CA ILE A 413 27.79 9.47 -7.01
C ILE A 413 29.08 10.28 -7.10
N ARG A 414 29.58 10.46 -8.32
CA ARG A 414 30.76 11.30 -8.61
C ARG A 414 30.45 12.23 -9.78
N ASP A 415 30.61 13.52 -9.56
CA ASP A 415 30.35 14.60 -10.52
C ASP A 415 28.97 14.43 -11.22
N GLY A 416 27.94 14.14 -10.42
CA GLY A 416 26.55 13.94 -10.88
C GLY A 416 26.24 12.58 -11.52
N LYS A 417 27.24 11.69 -11.67
CA LYS A 417 27.03 10.34 -12.22
C LYS A 417 26.90 9.31 -11.12
N ALA A 418 25.82 8.54 -11.16
CA ALA A 418 25.51 7.50 -10.19
C ALA A 418 25.90 6.11 -10.71
N GLU A 419 26.68 5.36 -9.94
CA GLU A 419 27.10 3.99 -10.23
C GLU A 419 26.81 3.09 -9.01
N TYR A 420 26.12 1.97 -9.23
CA TYR A 420 25.84 1.04 -8.16
C TYR A 420 27.01 0.09 -7.94
N VAL A 421 27.52 0.06 -6.71
CA VAL A 421 28.61 -0.78 -6.27
C VAL A 421 28.06 -1.92 -5.43
N TYR A 422 28.27 -3.15 -5.91
CA TYR A 422 27.88 -4.37 -5.19
C TYR A 422 28.80 -4.61 -3.97
N PRO A 423 28.27 -5.20 -2.89
CA PRO A 423 29.08 -5.61 -1.75
C PRO A 423 30.15 -6.63 -2.18
N GLN A 424 31.33 -6.56 -1.56
CA GLN A 424 32.46 -7.46 -1.84
C GLN A 424 32.36 -8.80 -1.10
#